data_AF-A0A2A3YDE3-F1
#
_entry.id   AF-A0A2A3YDE3-F1
#
_cell.length_a   1.000
_cell.length_b   1.000
_cell.length_c   1.000
_cell.angle_alpha   90.00
_cell.angle_beta   90.00
_cell.angle_gamma   90.00
#
_symmetry.space_group_name_H-M   'P 1'
#
loop_
_entity.id
_entity.type
_entity.pdbx_description
1 polymer ?
#
loop_
_entity_poly.entity_id
_entity_poly.type
_entity_poly.pdbx_seq_one_letter_code
_entity_poly.pdbx_strand_id
1 'polypeptide(L)'
;MNTTAGATLTELHATLTELTAATGEPENLTGETLRTLATTGTALFTFLRLHLADTTDPRLALELATTGQHLEDEAARIRVTGADRLAATNAHTLDETELDTLRTTAPDTSRQAHRCAGKASFQTPAALLASWTHIPFSEANKLIGDASDLISRRDMAGNQLPPRFEHLATLFTTPDPAQSPALHPSVVRETSQKLA
;
A
#
# COMPACT_ATOMS: atom_id res chain seq x y z
N MET A 1 -13.12 15.26 -31.46
CA MET A 1 -12.46 14.13 -30.77
C MET A 1 -11.02 14.52 -30.52
N ASN A 2 -10.60 14.58 -29.27
CA ASN A 2 -9.28 15.08 -28.88
C ASN A 2 -8.25 13.95 -29.04
N THR A 3 -7.76 13.75 -30.27
CA THR A 3 -6.87 12.64 -30.67
C THR A 3 -5.58 12.61 -29.87
N THR A 4 -5.10 13.77 -29.39
CA THR A 4 -3.92 13.88 -28.53
C THR A 4 -4.14 13.25 -27.16
N ALA A 5 -5.31 13.44 -26.54
CA ALA A 5 -5.62 12.85 -25.23
C ALA A 5 -5.74 11.31 -25.29
N GLY A 6 -6.32 10.81 -26.40
CA GLY A 6 -6.37 9.36 -26.66
C GLY A 6 -4.96 8.76 -26.81
N ALA A 7 -4.08 9.41 -27.59
CA ALA A 7 -2.71 8.97 -27.77
C ALA A 7 -1.91 8.94 -26.45
N THR A 8 -2.04 9.97 -25.61
CA THR A 8 -1.36 10.03 -24.31
C THR A 8 -1.85 8.96 -23.33
N LEU A 9 -3.14 8.61 -23.36
CA LEU A 9 -3.68 7.53 -22.52
C LEU A 9 -3.21 6.15 -22.97
N THR A 10 -3.10 5.94 -24.28
CA THR A 10 -2.54 4.70 -24.84
C THR A 10 -1.08 4.54 -24.46
N GLU A 11 -0.29 5.61 -24.53
CA GLU A 11 1.11 5.62 -24.12
C GLU A 11 1.27 5.33 -22.63
N LEU A 12 0.48 5.99 -21.77
CA LEU A 12 0.46 5.71 -20.33
C LEU A 12 0.11 4.25 -20.02
N HIS A 13 -0.91 3.71 -20.69
CA HIS A 13 -1.31 2.31 -20.52
C HIS A 13 -0.19 1.35 -20.97
N ALA A 14 0.48 1.63 -22.09
CA ALA A 14 1.61 0.86 -22.57
C ALA A 14 2.77 0.90 -21.57
N THR A 15 3.15 2.07 -21.06
CA THR A 15 4.21 2.21 -20.05
C THR A 15 3.88 1.49 -18.75
N LEU A 16 2.62 1.57 -18.27
CA LEU A 16 2.18 0.80 -17.09
C LEU A 16 2.23 -0.71 -17.34
N THR A 17 1.88 -1.16 -18.54
CA THR A 17 1.94 -2.58 -18.94
C THR A 17 3.38 -3.07 -19.04
N GLU A 18 4.28 -2.25 -19.58
CA GLU A 18 5.71 -2.55 -19.64
C GLU A 18 6.33 -2.60 -18.24
N LEU A 19 5.94 -1.67 -17.34
CA LEU A 19 6.37 -1.68 -15.95
C LEU A 19 5.88 -2.92 -15.19
N THR A 20 4.62 -3.32 -15.37
CA THR A 20 4.10 -4.56 -14.75
C THR A 20 4.74 -5.81 -15.35
N ALA A 21 5.07 -5.82 -16.64
CA ALA A 21 5.83 -6.92 -17.25
C ALA A 21 7.29 -6.96 -16.78
N ALA A 22 7.93 -5.81 -16.60
CA ALA A 22 9.31 -5.69 -16.11
C ALA A 22 9.47 -6.10 -14.64
N THR A 23 8.39 -6.06 -13.85
CA THR A 23 8.39 -6.47 -12.43
C THR A 23 8.52 -7.98 -12.17
N GLY A 24 8.83 -8.80 -13.20
CA GLY A 24 9.28 -10.18 -13.00
C GLY A 24 10.57 -10.30 -12.17
N GLU A 25 11.36 -9.22 -12.08
CA GLU A 25 12.50 -9.08 -11.17
C GLU A 25 12.38 -7.78 -10.33
N PRO A 26 11.75 -7.84 -9.15
CA PRO A 26 11.41 -6.67 -8.33
C PRO A 26 12.63 -5.89 -7.80
N GLU A 27 13.83 -6.46 -7.91
CA GLU A 27 15.11 -5.87 -7.51
C GLU A 27 15.59 -4.72 -8.43
N ASN A 28 14.95 -4.51 -9.57
CA ASN A 28 15.31 -3.46 -10.53
C ASN A 28 14.56 -2.13 -10.34
N LEU A 29 13.59 -2.05 -9.42
CA LEU A 29 12.85 -0.81 -9.16
C LEU A 29 13.48 -0.03 -8.00
N THR A 30 14.01 1.15 -8.30
CA THR A 30 14.52 2.08 -7.28
C THR A 30 13.37 2.67 -6.46
N GLY A 31 13.66 3.06 -5.22
CA GLY A 31 12.67 3.74 -4.36
C GLY A 31 12.17 5.06 -4.95
N GLU A 32 12.98 5.71 -5.80
CA GLU A 32 12.58 6.90 -6.56
C GLU A 32 11.50 6.57 -7.59
N THR A 33 11.68 5.52 -8.40
CA THR A 33 10.69 5.09 -9.39
C THR A 33 9.36 4.74 -8.73
N LEU A 34 9.38 3.97 -7.64
CA LEU A 34 8.17 3.61 -6.89
C LEU A 34 7.43 4.85 -6.36
N ARG A 35 8.17 5.85 -5.88
CA ARG A 35 7.59 7.10 -5.38
C ARG A 35 6.96 7.91 -6.51
N THR A 36 7.64 8.04 -7.65
CA THR A 36 7.13 8.72 -8.83
C THR A 36 5.84 8.07 -9.34
N LEU A 37 5.77 6.73 -9.33
CA LEU A 37 4.54 6.00 -9.67
C LEU A 37 3.41 6.31 -8.68
N ALA A 38 3.67 6.27 -7.38
CA ALA A 38 2.66 6.58 -6.36
C ALA A 38 2.14 8.02 -6.48
N THR A 39 3.02 9.02 -6.67
CA THR A 39 2.60 10.42 -6.83
C THR A 39 1.82 10.64 -8.12
N THR A 40 2.24 10.02 -9.22
CA THR A 40 1.56 10.14 -10.53
C THR A 40 0.18 9.48 -10.49
N GLY A 41 0.06 8.28 -9.92
CA GLY A 41 -1.22 7.61 -9.73
C GLY A 41 -2.19 8.44 -8.89
N THR A 42 -1.71 9.01 -7.78
CA THR A 42 -2.53 9.89 -6.92
C THR A 42 -3.03 11.14 -7.67
N ALA A 43 -2.16 11.74 -8.48
CA ALA A 43 -2.53 12.90 -9.31
C ALA A 43 -3.60 12.53 -10.36
N LEU A 44 -3.48 11.36 -10.99
CA LEU A 44 -4.46 10.85 -11.95
C LEU A 44 -5.84 10.65 -11.31
N PHE A 45 -5.92 10.01 -10.14
CA PHE A 45 -7.20 9.81 -9.45
C PHE A 45 -7.81 11.13 -8.97
N THR A 46 -6.97 12.08 -8.56
CA THR A 46 -7.42 13.44 -8.24
C THR A 46 -8.01 14.13 -9.47
N PHE A 47 -7.33 14.02 -10.62
CA PHE A 47 -7.82 14.55 -11.89
C PHE A 47 -9.18 13.96 -12.27
N LEU A 48 -9.33 12.63 -12.21
CA LEU A 48 -10.58 11.93 -12.52
C LEU A 48 -11.72 12.41 -11.61
N ARG A 49 -11.50 12.42 -10.29
CA ARG A 49 -12.50 12.89 -9.32
C ARG A 49 -12.96 14.32 -9.61
N LEU A 50 -12.03 15.23 -9.92
CA LEU A 50 -12.37 16.63 -10.21
C LEU A 50 -13.18 16.78 -11.50
N HIS A 51 -12.84 16.03 -12.55
CA HIS A 51 -13.51 16.17 -13.86
C HIS A 51 -14.83 15.40 -13.97
N LEU A 52 -15.04 14.38 -13.13
CA LEU A 52 -16.29 13.62 -13.08
C LEU A 52 -17.26 14.11 -11.99
N ALA A 53 -16.84 15.03 -11.11
CA ALA A 53 -17.69 15.53 -10.02
C ALA A 53 -18.99 16.21 -10.51
N ASP A 54 -18.93 16.92 -11.64
CA ASP A 54 -20.07 17.63 -12.22
C ASP A 54 -20.78 16.84 -13.33
N THR A 55 -20.52 15.53 -13.44
CA THR A 55 -21.16 14.71 -14.47
C THR A 55 -22.66 14.61 -14.23
N THR A 56 -23.44 14.84 -15.29
CA THR A 56 -24.90 14.66 -15.27
C THR A 56 -25.34 13.28 -15.78
N ASP A 57 -24.41 12.49 -16.31
CA ASP A 57 -24.71 11.14 -16.79
C ASP A 57 -24.69 10.14 -15.62
N PRO A 58 -25.83 9.52 -15.27
CA PRO A 58 -25.90 8.58 -14.15
C PRO A 58 -25.00 7.34 -14.34
N ARG A 59 -24.65 6.99 -15.58
CA ARG A 59 -23.73 5.88 -15.87
C ARG A 59 -22.29 6.22 -15.47
N LEU A 60 -21.86 7.45 -15.76
CA LEU A 60 -20.56 7.96 -15.34
C LEU A 60 -20.49 8.13 -13.82
N ALA A 61 -21.61 8.45 -13.16
CA ALA A 61 -21.68 8.46 -11.71
C ALA A 61 -21.47 7.06 -11.09
N LEU A 62 -22.06 6.02 -11.67
CA LEU A 62 -21.83 4.63 -11.24
C LEU A 62 -20.40 4.16 -11.49
N GLU A 63 -19.80 4.58 -12.62
CA GLU A 63 -18.40 4.30 -12.93
C GLU A 63 -17.47 4.94 -11.90
N LEU A 64 -17.70 6.21 -11.55
CA LEU A 64 -16.93 6.91 -10.51
C LEU A 64 -17.05 6.22 -9.13
N ALA A 65 -18.25 5.77 -8.76
CA ALA A 65 -18.46 5.03 -7.51
C ALA A 65 -17.69 3.70 -7.50
N THR A 66 -17.71 2.97 -8.61
CA THR A 66 -16.98 1.71 -8.78
C THR A 66 -15.47 1.92 -8.67
N THR A 67 -14.94 2.93 -9.37
CA THR A 67 -13.52 3.31 -9.26
C THR A 67 -13.16 3.67 -7.83
N GLY A 68 -14.01 4.43 -7.12
CA GLY A 68 -13.81 4.76 -5.71
C GLY A 68 -13.66 3.52 -4.82
N GLN A 69 -14.51 2.51 -5.01
CA GLN A 69 -14.42 1.26 -4.27
C GLN A 69 -13.11 0.52 -4.55
N HIS A 70 -12.70 0.39 -5.82
CA HIS A 70 -11.44 -0.27 -6.18
C HIS A 70 -10.23 0.44 -5.57
N LEU A 71 -10.25 1.77 -5.51
CA LEU A 71 -9.20 2.56 -4.87
C LEU A 71 -9.16 2.34 -3.36
N GLU A 72 -10.31 2.23 -2.71
CA GLU A 72 -10.40 1.92 -1.28
C GLU A 72 -9.86 0.52 -0.99
N ASP A 73 -10.23 -0.47 -1.81
CA ASP A 73 -9.75 -1.85 -1.70
C ASP A 73 -8.22 -1.90 -1.78
N GLU A 74 -7.63 -1.23 -2.77
CA GLU A 74 -6.18 -1.22 -2.98
C GLU A 74 -5.46 -0.39 -1.91
N ALA A 75 -6.02 0.75 -1.49
CA ALA A 75 -5.48 1.52 -0.39
C ALA A 75 -5.44 0.71 0.91
N ALA A 76 -6.47 -0.10 1.18
CA ALA A 76 -6.48 -1.01 2.32
C ALA A 76 -5.39 -2.09 2.19
N ARG A 77 -5.17 -2.66 0.99
CA ARG A 77 -4.07 -3.61 0.76
C ARG A 77 -2.70 -2.96 0.98
N ILE A 78 -2.48 -1.75 0.43
CA ILE A 78 -1.25 -0.98 0.62
C ILE A 78 -0.99 -0.70 2.10
N ARG A 79 -2.02 -0.36 2.89
CA ARG A 79 -1.87 -0.11 4.34
C ARG A 79 -1.41 -1.36 5.09
N VAL A 80 -1.97 -2.52 4.78
CA VAL A 80 -1.56 -3.80 5.39
C VAL A 80 -0.13 -4.18 4.95
N THR A 81 0.19 -4.01 3.67
CA THR A 81 1.56 -4.21 3.14
C THR A 81 2.57 -3.26 3.79
N GLY A 82 2.22 -1.98 3.96
CA GLY A 82 3.06 -1.01 4.64
C GLY A 82 3.31 -1.38 6.11
N ALA A 83 2.29 -1.88 6.80
CA ALA A 83 2.41 -2.39 8.17
C ALA A 83 3.37 -3.60 8.24
N ASP A 84 3.25 -4.57 7.31
CA ASP A 84 4.19 -5.69 7.20
C ASP A 84 5.63 -5.20 6.97
N ARG A 85 5.84 -4.24 6.04
CA ARG A 85 7.18 -3.71 5.73
C ARG A 85 7.79 -2.93 6.89
N LEU A 86 7.01 -2.14 7.62
CA LEU A 86 7.47 -1.46 8.84
C LEU A 86 7.90 -2.47 9.91
N ALA A 87 7.14 -3.54 10.09
CA ALA A 87 7.46 -4.60 11.04
C ALA A 87 8.72 -5.36 10.61
N ALA A 88 8.78 -5.82 9.36
CA ALA A 88 9.89 -6.63 8.86
C ALA A 88 11.22 -5.89 8.79
N THR A 89 11.20 -4.58 8.55
CA THR A 89 12.41 -3.74 8.52
C THR A 89 12.78 -3.18 9.89
N ASN A 90 11.97 -3.43 10.92
CA ASN A 90 12.08 -2.82 12.24
C ASN A 90 12.21 -1.29 12.14
N ALA A 91 11.40 -0.64 11.32
CA ALA A 91 11.53 0.80 11.03
C ALA A 91 11.41 1.69 12.28
N HIS A 92 10.75 1.21 13.34
CA HIS A 92 10.70 1.89 14.63
C HIS A 92 12.08 2.11 15.29
N THR A 93 13.12 1.40 14.84
CA THR A 93 14.51 1.54 15.31
C THR A 93 15.35 2.54 14.51
N LEU A 94 14.75 3.26 13.57
CA LEU A 94 15.41 4.39 12.91
C LEU A 94 15.76 5.48 13.93
N ASP A 95 16.88 6.15 13.70
CA ASP A 95 17.28 7.30 14.52
C ASP A 95 16.26 8.44 14.41
N GLU A 96 16.11 9.23 15.47
CA GLU A 96 15.18 10.36 15.49
C GLU A 96 15.47 11.36 14.37
N THR A 97 16.74 11.64 14.10
CA THR A 97 17.14 12.56 13.02
C THR A 97 16.82 12.02 11.63
N GLU A 98 16.92 10.69 11.44
CA GLU A 98 16.51 10.02 10.20
C GLU A 98 14.99 10.11 10.02
N LEU A 99 14.22 9.84 11.09
CA LEU A 99 12.77 9.95 11.08
C LEU A 99 12.30 11.38 10.79
N ASP A 100 12.89 12.39 11.43
CA ASP A 100 12.53 13.79 11.17
C ASP A 100 12.84 14.19 9.72
N THR A 101 13.98 13.77 9.19
CA THR A 101 14.34 14.01 7.78
C THR A 101 13.32 13.38 6.83
N LEU A 102 12.89 12.13 7.11
CA LEU A 102 11.93 11.40 6.29
C LEU A 102 10.51 12.01 6.31
N ARG A 103 10.20 12.92 7.24
CA ARG A 103 8.92 13.66 7.23
C ARG A 103 8.87 14.74 6.16
N THR A 104 10.00 15.36 5.85
CA THR A 104 10.07 16.50 4.92
C THR A 104 10.73 16.14 3.60
N THR A 105 11.60 15.13 3.63
CA THR A 105 12.48 14.79 2.52
C THR A 105 12.25 13.34 2.13
N ALA A 106 12.28 13.13 0.82
CA ALA A 106 12.10 11.82 0.24
C ALA A 106 13.27 10.89 0.65
N PRO A 107 13.03 9.60 0.99
CA PRO A 107 14.12 8.71 1.41
C PRO A 107 15.19 8.53 0.33
N ASP A 108 16.44 8.65 0.75
CA ASP A 108 17.62 8.25 -0.03
C ASP A 108 17.91 6.77 0.23
N THR A 109 17.56 5.94 -0.74
CA THR A 109 17.74 4.48 -0.67
C THR A 109 19.11 4.02 -1.18
N SER A 110 20.03 4.94 -1.52
CA SER A 110 21.38 4.60 -1.99
C SER A 110 22.37 4.33 -0.84
N ARG A 111 22.03 4.77 0.37
CA ARG A 111 22.82 4.57 1.59
C ARG A 111 22.10 3.64 2.57
N GLN A 112 22.85 3.12 3.54
CA GLN A 112 22.25 2.38 4.65
C GLN A 112 21.43 3.31 5.54
N ALA A 113 20.26 2.84 5.99
CA ALA A 113 19.42 3.56 6.93
C ALA A 113 20.13 3.76 8.28
N HIS A 114 20.06 4.97 8.83
CA HIS A 114 20.64 5.27 10.14
C HIS A 114 19.69 4.79 11.25
N ARG A 115 20.18 3.85 12.06
CA ARG A 115 19.44 3.27 13.19
C ARG A 115 19.97 3.80 14.50
N CYS A 116 19.10 3.89 15.50
CA CYS A 116 19.51 4.32 16.84
C CYS A 116 20.48 3.29 17.46
N ALA A 117 21.54 3.77 18.12
CA ALA A 117 22.50 2.91 18.82
C ALA A 117 21.98 2.39 20.18
N GLY A 118 20.87 2.95 20.68
CA GLY A 118 20.30 2.66 22.00
C GLY A 118 18.80 2.50 21.96
N LYS A 119 18.10 3.16 22.90
CA LYS A 119 16.64 3.08 22.98
C LYS A 119 16.00 3.89 21.84
N ALA A 120 15.22 3.21 21.01
CA ALA A 120 14.44 3.85 19.95
C ALA A 120 13.35 4.78 20.50
N SER A 121 13.05 5.86 19.79
CA SER A 121 11.98 6.80 20.13
C SER A 121 10.61 6.13 20.11
N PHE A 122 10.40 5.15 19.22
CA PHE A 122 9.21 4.32 19.17
C PHE A 122 9.53 2.89 19.64
N GLN A 123 8.77 2.38 20.61
CA GLN A 123 9.03 1.06 21.20
C GLN A 123 8.54 -0.11 20.33
N THR A 124 7.63 0.14 19.39
CA THR A 124 7.06 -0.90 18.52
C THR A 124 6.78 -0.35 17.11
N PRO A 125 6.71 -1.22 16.09
CA PRO A 125 6.25 -0.83 14.75
C PRO A 125 4.87 -0.17 14.76
N ALA A 126 3.95 -0.65 15.61
CA ALA A 126 2.61 -0.06 15.76
C ALA A 126 2.67 1.38 16.30
N ALA A 127 3.56 1.66 17.26
CA ALA A 127 3.74 3.00 17.81
C ALA A 127 4.27 3.98 16.74
N LEU A 128 5.25 3.55 15.95
CA LEU A 128 5.73 4.32 14.81
C LEU A 128 4.60 4.53 13.78
N LEU A 129 3.91 3.47 13.35
CA LEU A 129 2.84 3.55 12.34
C LEU A 129 1.72 4.51 12.75
N ALA A 130 1.28 4.44 14.01
CA ALA A 130 0.26 5.34 14.55
C ALA A 130 0.69 6.81 14.47
N SER A 131 1.92 7.10 14.92
CA SER A 131 2.49 8.45 14.87
C SER A 131 2.75 8.91 13.42
N TRP A 132 3.16 8.00 12.54
CA TRP A 132 3.53 8.32 11.16
C TRP A 132 2.33 8.66 10.29
N THR A 133 1.27 7.89 10.43
CA THR A 133 0.05 8.01 9.59
C THR A 133 -1.10 8.72 10.29
N HIS A 134 -0.89 9.18 11.53
CA HIS A 134 -1.88 9.90 12.34
C HIS A 134 -3.16 9.11 12.60
N ILE A 135 -3.05 7.79 12.75
CA ILE A 135 -4.16 6.90 13.14
C ILE A 135 -4.06 6.51 14.62
N PRO A 136 -5.17 6.11 15.26
CA PRO A 136 -5.14 5.62 16.63
C PRO A 136 -4.20 4.41 16.79
N PHE A 137 -3.50 4.33 17.93
CA PHE A 137 -2.59 3.20 18.21
C PHE A 137 -3.30 1.83 18.12
N SER A 138 -4.56 1.74 18.56
CA SER A 138 -5.35 0.51 18.49
C SER A 138 -5.59 0.06 17.05
N GLU A 139 -5.74 0.99 16.11
CA GLU A 139 -5.88 0.71 14.68
C GLU A 139 -4.54 0.30 14.06
N ALA A 140 -3.46 1.03 14.37
CA ALA A 140 -2.12 0.67 13.93
C ALA A 140 -1.72 -0.73 14.42
N ASN A 141 -2.01 -1.07 15.68
CA ASN A 141 -1.74 -2.38 16.25
C ASN A 141 -2.55 -3.49 15.57
N LYS A 142 -3.81 -3.21 15.22
CA LYS A 142 -4.63 -4.14 14.42
C LYS A 142 -4.02 -4.36 13.04
N LEU A 143 -3.58 -3.31 12.35
CA LEU A 143 -2.95 -3.44 11.03
C LEU A 143 -1.68 -4.30 11.05
N ILE A 144 -0.86 -4.20 12.12
CA ILE A 144 0.32 -5.07 12.29
C ILE A 144 -0.10 -6.54 12.50
N GLY A 145 -1.19 -6.78 13.23
CA GLY A 145 -1.79 -8.11 13.37
C GLY A 145 -2.32 -8.65 12.04
N ASP A 146 -3.10 -7.84 11.33
CA ASP A 146 -3.66 -8.18 10.01
C ASP A 146 -2.56 -8.51 9.00
N ALA A 147 -1.46 -7.76 9.00
CA ALA A 147 -0.27 -8.05 8.20
C ALA A 147 0.33 -9.43 8.52
N SER A 148 0.37 -9.79 9.81
CA SER A 148 0.84 -11.10 10.24
C SER A 148 -0.08 -12.25 9.78
N ASP A 149 -1.39 -11.98 9.78
CA ASP A 149 -2.41 -12.95 9.42
C ASP A 149 -2.55 -13.17 7.90
N LEU A 150 -2.36 -12.10 7.10
CA LEU A 150 -2.64 -12.08 5.66
C LEU A 150 -1.40 -12.07 4.76
N ILE A 151 -0.26 -11.57 5.24
CA ILE A 151 0.97 -11.50 4.42
C ILE A 151 1.99 -12.49 4.96
N SER A 152 2.50 -12.25 6.18
CA SER A 152 3.54 -13.11 6.73
C SER A 152 3.76 -12.91 8.21
N ARG A 153 4.04 -14.00 8.92
CA ARG A 153 4.45 -13.95 10.34
C ARG A 153 5.96 -13.79 10.47
N ARG A 154 6.41 -13.44 11.66
CA ARG A 154 7.84 -13.37 12.00
C ARG A 154 8.10 -14.19 13.25
N ASP A 155 9.16 -14.99 13.25
CA ASP A 155 9.63 -15.67 14.46
C ASP A 155 10.43 -14.72 15.36
N MET A 156 10.87 -15.20 16.54
CA MET A 156 11.68 -14.40 17.47
C MET A 156 13.06 -14.03 16.93
N ALA A 157 13.55 -14.74 15.92
CA ALA A 157 14.79 -14.42 15.22
C ALA A 157 14.57 -13.44 14.04
N GLY A 158 13.32 -13.06 13.76
CA GLY A 158 12.94 -12.18 12.66
C GLY A 158 12.76 -12.90 11.31
N ASN A 159 12.83 -14.23 11.26
CA ASN A 159 12.63 -14.99 10.03
C ASN A 159 11.16 -14.95 9.61
N GLN A 160 10.95 -14.93 8.29
CA GLN A 160 9.62 -14.95 7.70
C GLN A 160 8.98 -16.34 7.84
N LEU A 161 7.79 -16.36 8.40
CA LEU A 161 6.92 -17.53 8.52
C LEU A 161 5.68 -17.35 7.64
N PRO A 162 5.04 -18.45 7.19
CA PRO A 162 3.79 -18.39 6.45
C PRO A 162 2.70 -17.60 7.22
N PRO A 163 1.80 -16.91 6.50
CA PRO A 163 0.66 -16.23 7.09
C PRO A 163 -0.22 -17.20 7.88
N ARG A 164 -1.00 -16.67 8.83
CA ARG A 164 -1.86 -17.51 9.67
C ARG A 164 -3.02 -18.12 8.89
N PHE A 165 -3.56 -17.40 7.91
CA PHE A 165 -4.69 -17.83 7.10
C PHE A 165 -4.31 -17.90 5.62
N GLU A 166 -3.66 -18.98 5.21
CA GLU A 166 -3.10 -19.15 3.84
C GLU A 166 -4.14 -18.94 2.71
N HIS A 167 -5.38 -19.40 2.91
CA HIS A 167 -6.45 -19.20 1.92
C HIS A 167 -6.85 -17.72 1.78
N LEU A 168 -6.99 -17.01 2.91
CA LEU A 168 -7.30 -15.58 2.92
C LEU A 168 -6.13 -14.74 2.41
N ALA A 169 -4.90 -15.17 2.71
CA ALA A 169 -3.69 -14.58 2.16
C ALA A 169 -3.69 -14.65 0.64
N THR A 170 -4.08 -15.79 0.05
CA THR A 170 -4.18 -15.94 -1.41
C THR A 170 -5.18 -14.96 -2.02
N LEU A 171 -6.35 -14.77 -1.40
CA LEU A 171 -7.36 -13.81 -1.86
C LEU A 171 -6.88 -12.35 -1.70
N PHE A 172 -6.04 -12.10 -0.71
CA PHE A 172 -5.42 -10.80 -0.45
C PHE A 172 -4.25 -10.50 -1.41
N THR A 173 -3.49 -11.49 -1.86
CA THR A 173 -2.35 -11.27 -2.78
C THR A 173 -2.75 -11.36 -4.25
N THR A 174 -3.75 -12.18 -4.57
CA THR A 174 -4.16 -12.49 -5.94
C THR A 174 -5.66 -12.23 -6.09
N PRO A 175 -6.09 -10.96 -6.05
CA PRO A 175 -7.49 -10.63 -6.28
C PRO A 175 -7.88 -11.07 -7.70
N ASP A 176 -8.99 -11.80 -7.82
CA ASP A 176 -9.54 -12.18 -9.11
C ASP A 176 -10.07 -10.90 -9.81
N PRO A 177 -9.46 -10.46 -10.93
CA PRO A 177 -9.88 -9.24 -11.62
C PRO A 177 -11.28 -9.36 -12.24
N ALA A 178 -11.80 -10.59 -12.43
CA ALA A 178 -13.15 -10.84 -12.93
C ALA A 178 -14.22 -10.85 -11.83
N GLN A 179 -13.83 -11.00 -10.56
CA GLN A 179 -14.74 -10.88 -9.42
C GLN A 179 -14.68 -9.45 -8.89
N SER A 180 -15.54 -8.59 -9.44
CA SER A 180 -15.83 -7.28 -8.84
C SER A 180 -17.02 -7.39 -7.88
N PRO A 181 -16.91 -6.84 -6.65
CA PRO A 181 -15.73 -6.20 -6.10
C PRO A 181 -14.69 -7.23 -5.65
N ALA A 182 -13.40 -6.95 -5.93
CA ALA A 182 -12.30 -7.72 -5.35
C ALA A 182 -12.46 -7.67 -3.82
N LEU A 183 -12.39 -8.81 -3.14
CA LEU A 183 -12.69 -8.88 -1.70
C LEU A 183 -11.97 -7.77 -0.92
N HIS A 184 -12.75 -6.81 -0.40
CA HIS A 184 -12.23 -5.72 0.41
C HIS A 184 -11.53 -6.32 1.66
N PRO A 185 -10.34 -5.83 2.08
CA PRO A 185 -9.61 -6.40 3.22
C PRO A 185 -10.42 -6.47 4.52
N SER A 186 -11.42 -5.61 4.73
CA SER A 186 -12.36 -5.72 5.87
C SER A 186 -13.28 -6.94 5.80
N VAL A 187 -13.65 -7.41 4.62
CA VAL A 187 -14.48 -8.62 4.42
C VAL A 187 -13.64 -9.86 4.70
N VAL A 188 -12.38 -9.85 4.24
CA VAL A 188 -11.37 -10.85 4.60
C VAL A 188 -11.15 -10.88 6.13
N ARG A 189 -11.11 -9.69 6.77
CA ARG A 189 -10.99 -9.52 8.22
C ARG A 189 -12.21 -10.05 9.00
N GLU A 190 -13.43 -9.83 8.51
CA GLU A 190 -14.63 -10.39 9.15
C GLU A 190 -14.69 -11.92 9.02
N THR A 191 -14.22 -12.46 7.90
CA THR A 191 -14.14 -13.92 7.71
C THR A 191 -13.05 -14.54 8.58
N SER A 192 -11.90 -13.89 8.77
CA SER A 192 -10.84 -14.38 9.66
C SER A 192 -11.27 -14.40 11.14
N GLN A 193 -11.97 -13.36 11.62
CA GLN A 193 -12.48 -13.30 12.99
C GLN A 193 -13.55 -14.35 13.30
N LYS A 194 -14.27 -14.84 12.28
CA LYS A 194 -15.26 -15.93 12.43
C LYS A 194 -14.64 -17.32 12.44
N LEU A 195 -13.38 -17.46 12.02
CA LEU A 195 -12.65 -18.73 11.91
C LEU A 195 -11.68 -18.98 13.07
N ALA A 196 -11.45 -17.97 13.94
CA ALA A 196 -10.61 -18.05 15.14
C ALA A 196 -11.43 -18.37 16.39
#